data_AF-A0A954SZ37-F1
#
_entry.id   AF-A0A954SZ37-F1
#
_cell.length_a   1.000
_cell.length_b   1.000
_cell.length_c   1.000
_cell.angle_alpha   90.00
_cell.angle_beta   90.00
_cell.angle_gamma   90.00
#
_symmetry.space_group_name_H-M   'P 1'
#
loop_
_entity.id
_entity.type
_entity.pdbx_description
1 polymer ?
#
loop_
_entity_poly.entity_id
_entity_poly.type
_entity_poly.pdbx_seq_one_letter_code
_entity_poly.pdbx_strand_id
1 'polypeptide(L)'
;MLKRLCATAPPLSTVSCALTSYALILTLVLAGCGNDEPAPVYEPQKMRGDVDPAAPSDVQVRQQALIKLFDEIMQRISAKYRGRDVVLAESDEEFFEGFVYLRRWEWAGPPDGDDLSVKLVLMDGDEETLHEVTRVYTVTGSGPFTVRRKE
;
A
#
# COMPACT_ATOMS: atom_id res chain seq x y z
N MET A 1 41.69 -17.52 -80.03
CA MET A 1 40.32 -16.98 -80.10
C MET A 1 40.32 -15.57 -79.52
N LEU A 2 39.41 -14.66 -79.93
CA LEU A 2 39.57 -13.22 -79.69
C LEU A 2 38.26 -12.50 -79.31
N LYS A 3 38.42 -11.34 -78.67
CA LYS A 3 37.42 -10.30 -78.32
C LYS A 3 36.51 -10.54 -77.10
N ARG A 4 36.76 -9.72 -76.07
CA ARG A 4 35.74 -9.17 -75.16
C ARG A 4 34.79 -8.24 -75.93
N LEU A 5 33.61 -7.96 -75.36
CA LEU A 5 32.98 -6.62 -75.38
C LEU A 5 32.01 -6.48 -74.20
N CYS A 6 31.68 -5.25 -73.81
CA CYS A 6 30.76 -4.94 -72.71
C CYS A 6 29.55 -4.14 -73.24
N ALA A 7 28.38 -4.33 -72.61
CA ALA A 7 27.24 -3.42 -72.59
C ALA A 7 26.68 -3.47 -71.14
N THR A 8 26.49 -2.37 -70.40
CA THR A 8 25.72 -1.13 -70.64
C THR A 8 24.20 -1.34 -70.48
N ALA A 9 23.57 -0.49 -69.65
CA ALA A 9 22.19 -0.54 -69.14
C ALA A 9 21.64 0.93 -69.05
N PRO A 10 20.39 1.22 -68.58
CA PRO A 10 19.26 0.38 -68.20
C PRO A 10 18.12 0.45 -69.26
N PRO A 11 16.91 1.09 -69.15
CA PRO A 11 16.24 1.91 -68.11
C PRO A 11 14.83 1.42 -67.67
N LEU A 12 14.17 2.23 -66.81
CA LEU A 12 12.73 2.63 -66.74
C LEU A 12 11.61 1.71 -67.34
N SER A 13 10.39 1.56 -66.75
CA SER A 13 9.80 2.16 -65.52
C SER A 13 8.42 1.55 -65.14
N THR A 14 7.90 1.93 -63.95
CA THR A 14 6.48 2.16 -63.58
C THR A 14 5.42 1.03 -63.50
N VAL A 15 4.79 0.97 -62.30
CA VAL A 15 3.32 0.81 -62.01
C VAL A 15 2.67 -0.60 -61.89
N SER A 16 2.21 -0.86 -60.67
CA SER A 16 1.01 -1.60 -60.19
C SER A 16 0.53 -2.93 -60.80
N CYS A 17 0.64 -4.00 -59.99
CA CYS A 17 -0.45 -4.88 -59.52
C CYS A 17 0.11 -5.74 -58.36
N ALA A 18 -0.35 -5.65 -57.10
CA ALA A 18 -1.66 -6.03 -56.54
C ALA A 18 -1.85 -7.56 -56.42
N LEU A 19 -2.00 -8.04 -55.17
CA LEU A 19 -2.21 -9.45 -54.73
C LEU A 19 -0.97 -10.35 -55.01
N THR A 20 -0.39 -11.07 -54.03
CA THR A 20 -1.07 -12.01 -53.12
C THR A 20 -0.54 -12.01 -51.68
N SER A 21 -1.45 -12.28 -50.75
CA SER A 21 -1.22 -12.46 -49.31
C SER A 21 -0.63 -13.85 -48.96
N TYR A 22 0.51 -13.92 -48.25
CA TYR A 22 0.81 -15.02 -47.30
C TYR A 22 2.00 -14.73 -46.35
N ALA A 23 1.83 -13.76 -45.43
CA ALA A 23 2.69 -13.51 -44.25
C ALA A 23 1.99 -12.47 -43.36
N LEU A 24 1.07 -12.78 -42.45
CA LEU A 24 0.99 -13.90 -41.51
C LEU A 24 2.20 -13.96 -40.56
N ILE A 25 1.97 -13.52 -39.32
CA ILE A 25 2.77 -13.75 -38.09
C ILE A 25 4.26 -13.34 -38.13
N LEU A 26 4.53 -12.04 -37.95
CA LEU A 26 5.52 -11.57 -36.96
C LEU A 26 5.27 -10.09 -36.63
N THR A 27 5.87 -9.58 -35.54
CA THR A 27 5.71 -8.20 -34.99
C THR A 27 4.36 -7.80 -34.37
N LEU A 28 3.36 -8.68 -34.32
CA LEU A 28 2.22 -8.54 -33.38
C LEU A 28 2.59 -9.02 -31.95
N VAL A 29 3.84 -8.73 -31.53
CA VAL A 29 4.41 -9.08 -30.23
C VAL A 29 5.30 -7.95 -29.72
N LEU A 30 4.73 -6.75 -29.63
CA LEU A 30 4.97 -5.88 -28.46
C LEU A 30 3.75 -5.97 -27.53
N ALA A 31 3.35 -7.22 -27.28
CA ALA A 31 2.47 -7.61 -26.19
C ALA A 31 3.21 -7.46 -24.86
N GLY A 32 3.54 -6.21 -24.52
CA GLY A 32 3.75 -5.79 -23.15
C GLY A 32 2.40 -5.81 -22.44
N CYS A 33 1.85 -7.02 -22.27
CA CYS A 33 0.69 -7.22 -21.43
C CYS A 33 1.11 -6.86 -20.00
N GLY A 34 0.77 -5.64 -19.60
CA GLY A 34 0.36 -5.42 -18.23
C GLY A 34 -0.78 -6.39 -17.98
N ASN A 35 -0.46 -7.53 -17.38
CA ASN A 35 -1.44 -8.17 -16.52
C ASN A 35 -1.65 -7.17 -15.39
N ASP A 36 -2.70 -6.36 -15.52
CA ASP A 36 -3.33 -5.70 -14.37
C ASP A 36 -3.97 -6.80 -13.51
N GLU A 37 -3.11 -7.65 -12.93
CA GLU A 37 -3.46 -8.58 -11.88
C GLU A 37 -4.01 -7.70 -10.75
N PRO A 38 -5.31 -7.84 -10.41
CA PRO A 38 -6.02 -6.82 -9.66
C PRO A 38 -5.32 -6.61 -8.33
N ALA A 39 -4.98 -5.35 -8.03
CA ALA A 39 -4.24 -4.97 -6.83
C ALA A 39 -4.86 -5.67 -5.60
N PRO A 40 -4.03 -6.33 -4.76
CA PRO A 40 -4.51 -7.27 -3.77
C PRO A 40 -5.55 -6.62 -2.87
N VAL A 41 -6.73 -7.25 -2.79
CA VAL A 41 -7.87 -6.70 -2.04
C VAL A 41 -7.48 -6.59 -0.58
N TYR A 42 -7.55 -5.38 -0.03
CA TYR A 42 -7.20 -5.13 1.37
C TYR A 42 -8.20 -5.84 2.30
N GLU A 43 -7.70 -6.80 3.07
CA GLU A 43 -8.50 -7.63 3.98
C GLU A 43 -8.03 -7.43 5.44
N PRO A 44 -8.61 -6.48 6.21
CA PRO A 44 -8.10 -6.13 7.55
C PRO A 44 -8.06 -7.31 8.53
N GLN A 45 -8.93 -8.31 8.34
CA GLN A 45 -8.96 -9.53 9.16
C GLN A 45 -7.69 -10.39 9.04
N LYS A 46 -6.95 -10.28 7.92
CA LYS A 46 -5.66 -10.96 7.69
C LYS A 46 -4.47 -10.18 8.24
N MET A 47 -4.66 -8.93 8.65
CA MET A 47 -3.61 -7.95 8.91
C MET A 47 -3.53 -7.54 10.40
N ARG A 48 -3.82 -8.45 11.34
CA ARG A 48 -4.11 -8.12 12.75
C ARG A 48 -2.89 -7.64 13.54
N GLY A 49 -2.59 -6.36 13.42
CA GLY A 49 -1.35 -5.77 13.93
C GLY A 49 -0.16 -5.95 12.98
N ASP A 50 -0.43 -6.35 11.73
CA ASP A 50 0.58 -6.57 10.70
C ASP A 50 0.67 -5.37 9.74
N VAL A 51 1.86 -5.17 9.17
CA VAL A 51 2.14 -4.17 8.12
C VAL A 51 1.72 -4.73 6.75
N ASP A 52 1.07 -3.93 5.92
CA ASP A 52 0.64 -4.31 4.57
C ASP A 52 1.83 -4.34 3.59
N PRO A 53 2.27 -5.53 3.12
CA PRO A 53 3.43 -5.64 2.24
C PRO A 53 3.16 -5.10 0.82
N ALA A 54 1.90 -4.87 0.44
CA ALA A 54 1.52 -4.28 -0.85
C ALA A 54 1.40 -2.75 -0.80
N ALA A 55 1.35 -2.15 0.40
CA ALA A 55 1.31 -0.70 0.57
C ALA A 55 2.67 -0.03 0.23
N PRO A 56 2.71 1.26 -0.11
CA PRO A 56 3.95 2.02 -0.28
C PRO A 56 4.84 1.99 0.97
N SER A 57 6.16 2.09 0.79
CA SER A 57 7.12 1.90 1.88
C SER A 57 7.05 2.95 2.99
N ASP A 58 6.58 4.16 2.72
CA ASP A 58 6.34 5.17 3.77
C ASP A 58 5.07 4.82 4.57
N VAL A 59 4.01 4.35 3.93
CA VAL A 59 2.78 3.85 4.56
C VAL A 59 3.09 2.64 5.45
N GLN A 60 3.94 1.72 4.98
CA GLN A 60 4.41 0.58 5.79
C GLN A 60 5.13 1.03 7.08
N VAL A 61 5.97 2.05 7.00
CA VAL A 61 6.66 2.62 8.18
C VAL A 61 5.68 3.28 9.15
N ARG A 62 4.65 3.98 8.64
CA ARG A 62 3.58 4.58 9.47
C ARG A 62 2.74 3.51 10.18
N GLN A 63 2.38 2.43 9.47
CA GLN A 63 1.71 1.26 10.07
C GLN A 63 2.58 0.66 11.18
N GLN A 64 3.87 0.45 10.93
CA GLN A 64 4.82 -0.10 11.92
C GLN A 64 4.95 0.79 13.17
N ALA A 65 4.89 2.12 13.01
CA ALA A 65 4.88 3.07 14.13
C ALA A 65 3.60 2.94 14.98
N LEU A 66 2.43 2.79 14.34
CA LEU A 66 1.15 2.63 15.04
C LEU A 66 1.04 1.28 15.76
N ILE A 67 1.56 0.20 15.16
CA ILE A 67 1.66 -1.13 15.77
C ILE A 67 2.47 -1.04 17.07
N LYS A 68 3.69 -0.49 16.99
CA LYS A 68 4.57 -0.30 18.14
C LYS A 68 3.91 0.51 19.27
N LEU A 69 3.14 1.53 18.91
CA LEU A 69 2.38 2.34 19.87
C LEU A 69 1.36 1.48 20.64
N PHE A 70 0.43 0.83 19.94
CA PHE A 70 -0.67 0.13 20.60
C PHE A 70 -0.20 -1.10 21.38
N ASP A 71 0.82 -1.81 20.90
CA ASP A 71 1.40 -2.95 21.61
C ASP A 71 2.05 -2.53 22.95
N GLU A 72 2.68 -1.34 23.02
CA GLU A 72 3.20 -0.81 24.29
C GLU A 72 2.10 -0.23 25.20
N ILE A 73 0.98 0.28 24.65
CA ILE A 73 -0.20 0.71 25.44
C ILE A 73 -0.89 -0.50 26.08
N MET A 74 -1.11 -1.59 25.31
CA MET A 74 -1.67 -2.85 25.82
C MET A 74 -0.85 -3.47 26.95
N GLN A 75 0.46 -3.22 26.99
CA GLN A 75 1.35 -3.69 28.05
C GLN A 75 1.40 -2.81 29.30
N ARG A 76 1.01 -1.52 29.22
CA ARG A 76 1.31 -0.52 30.26
C ARG A 76 0.11 0.10 30.97
N ILE A 77 -1.12 -0.10 30.48
CA ILE A 77 -2.33 0.47 31.11
C ILE A 77 -2.23 2.02 31.15
N SER A 78 -1.63 2.61 30.12
CA SER A 78 -1.47 4.06 29.94
C SER A 78 -1.21 4.33 28.46
N ALA A 79 -1.88 5.34 27.91
CA ALA A 79 -1.71 5.83 26.55
C ALA A 79 -0.58 6.86 26.41
N LYS A 80 0.01 7.31 27.54
CA LYS A 80 1.07 8.31 27.69
C LYS A 80 2.42 7.86 27.12
N TYR A 81 2.40 7.45 25.85
CA TYR A 81 3.53 6.90 25.14
C TYR A 81 4.39 8.02 24.54
N ARG A 82 5.58 8.17 25.11
CA ARG A 82 6.68 8.94 24.54
C ARG A 82 7.88 8.02 24.35
N GLY A 83 7.77 7.14 23.36
CA GLY A 83 8.91 6.35 22.89
C GLY A 83 9.96 7.24 22.25
N ARG A 84 11.12 6.65 21.96
CA ARG A 84 12.20 7.33 21.23
C ARG A 84 11.79 7.65 19.78
N ASP A 85 10.93 6.81 19.21
CA ASP A 85 10.67 6.76 17.76
C ASP A 85 9.19 7.00 17.42
N VAL A 86 8.28 7.00 18.40
CA VAL A 86 6.85 7.30 18.24
C VAL A 86 6.35 8.03 19.49
N VAL A 87 5.46 9.01 19.31
CA VAL A 87 4.80 9.80 20.34
C VAL A 87 3.31 9.85 20.04
N LEU A 88 2.48 9.50 21.00
CA LEU A 88 1.04 9.76 20.94
C LEU A 88 0.77 11.20 21.42
N ALA A 89 -0.05 11.93 20.66
CA ALA A 89 -0.34 13.35 20.91
C ALA A 89 -1.41 13.59 21.98
N GLU A 90 -2.33 12.64 22.17
CA GLU A 90 -3.47 12.69 23.09
C GLU A 90 -3.13 12.11 24.49
N SER A 91 -3.92 12.47 25.51
CA SER A 91 -3.73 12.05 26.91
C SER A 91 -4.30 10.65 27.22
N ASP A 92 -4.05 10.16 28.45
CA ASP A 92 -4.70 8.94 28.95
C ASP A 92 -6.23 9.12 29.01
N GLU A 93 -6.73 10.28 29.44
CA GLU A 93 -8.17 10.56 29.48
C GLU A 93 -8.78 10.66 28.06
N GLU A 94 -8.08 11.32 27.13
CA GLU A 94 -8.53 11.48 25.73
C GLU A 94 -8.50 10.16 24.95
N PHE A 95 -7.53 9.27 25.24
CA PHE A 95 -7.41 7.97 24.60
C PHE A 95 -8.38 6.94 25.18
N PHE A 96 -8.50 6.82 26.50
CA PHE A 96 -9.35 5.81 27.12
C PHE A 96 -10.80 6.25 27.30
N GLU A 97 -11.13 7.54 27.23
CA GLU A 97 -12.52 8.06 27.24
C GLU A 97 -13.38 7.61 28.44
N GLY A 98 -12.75 7.20 29.54
CA GLY A 98 -13.37 6.68 30.76
C GLY A 98 -13.06 5.20 31.05
N PHE A 99 -12.67 4.43 30.04
CA PHE A 99 -12.25 3.03 30.18
C PHE A 99 -10.88 2.90 30.88
N VAL A 100 -10.48 1.67 31.20
CA VAL A 100 -9.23 1.41 31.96
C VAL A 100 -8.16 0.71 31.11
N TYR A 101 -8.56 -0.16 30.18
CA TYR A 101 -7.62 -1.02 29.43
C TYR A 101 -7.88 -0.99 27.92
N LEU A 102 -6.80 -1.11 27.13
CA LEU A 102 -6.87 -1.53 25.73
C LEU A 102 -6.69 -3.06 25.70
N ARG A 103 -7.73 -3.81 25.33
CA ARG A 103 -7.75 -5.28 25.38
C ARG A 103 -7.34 -5.95 24.06
N ARG A 104 -7.64 -5.31 22.93
CA ARG A 104 -7.27 -5.71 21.56
C ARG A 104 -7.33 -4.46 20.67
N TRP A 105 -6.58 -4.47 19.59
CA TRP A 105 -6.80 -3.57 18.46
C TRP A 105 -6.68 -4.36 17.14
N GLU A 106 -7.23 -3.82 16.04
CA GLU A 106 -7.05 -4.33 14.68
C GLU A 106 -7.31 -3.21 13.66
N TRP A 107 -6.84 -3.34 12.41
CA TRP A 107 -7.19 -2.38 11.36
C TRP A 107 -8.69 -2.42 11.04
N ALA A 108 -9.28 -1.26 10.77
CA ALA A 108 -10.69 -1.10 10.41
C ALA A 108 -10.92 -0.83 8.91
N GLY A 109 -9.86 -0.53 8.16
CA GLY A 109 -9.90 -0.24 6.73
C GLY A 109 -8.49 -0.04 6.15
N PRO A 110 -8.36 0.11 4.82
CA PRO A 110 -7.07 0.37 4.18
C PRO A 110 -6.49 1.73 4.65
N PRO A 111 -5.16 1.92 4.52
CA PRO A 111 -4.53 3.22 4.75
C PRO A 111 -4.98 4.24 3.68
N ASP A 112 -5.30 5.46 4.10
CA ASP A 112 -5.64 6.59 3.22
C ASP A 112 -4.54 7.66 3.33
N GLY A 113 -3.42 7.41 2.64
CA GLY A 113 -2.22 8.24 2.69
C GLY A 113 -1.58 8.29 4.08
N ASP A 114 -1.79 9.40 4.78
CA ASP A 114 -1.29 9.67 6.14
C ASP A 114 -2.21 9.11 7.24
N ASP A 115 -3.46 8.76 6.90
CA ASP A 115 -4.52 8.34 7.83
C ASP A 115 -4.69 6.82 7.90
N LEU A 116 -4.68 6.30 9.13
CA LEU A 116 -4.81 4.87 9.42
C LEU A 116 -6.07 4.58 10.26
N SER A 117 -6.98 3.78 9.73
CA SER A 117 -8.22 3.40 10.41
C SER A 117 -8.04 2.15 11.27
N VAL A 118 -8.34 2.23 12.57
CA VAL A 118 -8.27 1.11 13.52
C VAL A 118 -9.55 0.94 14.32
N LYS A 119 -9.85 -0.30 14.71
CA LYS A 119 -10.78 -0.63 15.78
C LYS A 119 -9.98 -0.91 17.04
N LEU A 120 -10.34 -0.24 18.13
CA LEU A 120 -9.88 -0.53 19.48
C LEU A 120 -10.98 -1.31 20.22
N VAL A 121 -10.58 -2.27 21.05
CA VAL A 121 -11.44 -2.92 22.03
C VAL A 121 -10.98 -2.45 23.40
N LEU A 122 -11.72 -1.49 23.96
CA LEU A 122 -11.49 -0.96 25.30
C LEU A 122 -12.27 -1.79 26.33
N MET A 123 -11.86 -1.72 27.58
CA MET A 123 -12.43 -2.52 28.67
C MET A 123 -12.41 -1.74 29.98
N ASP A 124 -13.50 -1.86 30.75
CA ASP A 124 -13.63 -1.28 32.08
C ASP A 124 -12.85 -2.06 33.15
N GLY A 125 -12.83 -1.52 34.36
CA GLY A 125 -12.13 -2.10 35.51
C GLY A 125 -12.69 -3.43 36.04
N ASP A 126 -13.79 -3.93 35.47
CA ASP A 126 -14.53 -5.13 35.91
C ASP A 126 -14.32 -6.37 35.01
N GLU A 127 -13.48 -6.27 33.98
CA GLU A 127 -13.08 -7.31 33.00
C GLU A 127 -14.22 -7.95 32.15
N GLU A 128 -15.49 -7.80 32.50
CA GLU A 128 -16.62 -8.39 31.74
C GLU A 128 -17.10 -7.50 30.58
N THR A 129 -16.95 -6.17 30.69
CA THR A 129 -17.52 -5.23 29.70
C THR A 129 -16.51 -4.82 28.63
N LEU A 130 -16.77 -5.19 27.36
CA LEU A 130 -15.93 -4.86 26.19
C LEU A 130 -16.59 -3.81 25.28
N HIS A 131 -15.85 -2.75 24.97
CA HIS A 131 -16.31 -1.63 24.16
C HIS A 131 -15.49 -1.54 22.86
N GLU A 132 -16.11 -1.84 21.71
CA GLU A 132 -15.47 -1.62 20.40
C GLU A 132 -15.66 -0.16 19.95
N VAL A 133 -14.56 0.54 19.67
CA VAL A 133 -14.57 1.91 19.11
C VAL A 133 -13.65 1.97 17.88
N THR A 134 -14.18 2.46 16.76
CA THR A 134 -13.39 2.72 15.55
C THR A 134 -12.88 4.16 15.58
N ARG A 135 -11.59 4.35 15.31
CA ARG A 135 -10.92 5.66 15.25
C ARG A 135 -9.96 5.72 14.06
N VAL A 136 -9.68 6.92 13.58
CA VAL A 136 -8.68 7.18 12.54
C VAL A 136 -7.52 7.93 13.18
N TYR A 137 -6.28 7.54 12.88
CA TYR A 137 -5.08 8.20 13.37
C TYR A 137 -4.21 8.67 12.20
N THR A 138 -3.89 9.95 12.17
CA THR A 138 -2.90 10.51 11.23
C THR A 138 -1.50 10.28 11.80
N VAL A 139 -0.59 9.70 11.01
CA VAL A 139 0.79 9.42 11.44
C VAL A 139 1.79 10.29 10.67
N THR A 140 2.40 11.24 11.38
CA THR A 140 3.16 12.34 10.77
C THR A 140 4.62 12.40 11.21
N GLY A 141 5.47 12.96 10.35
CA GLY A 141 6.90 13.20 10.59
C GLY A 141 7.82 12.16 9.95
N SER A 142 9.13 12.40 10.07
CA SER A 142 10.21 11.54 9.54
C SER A 142 11.33 11.32 10.57
N GLY A 143 11.00 11.51 11.85
CA GLY A 143 11.85 11.29 13.01
C GLY A 143 11.04 10.51 14.05
N PRO A 144 10.91 10.96 15.31
CA PRO A 144 9.88 10.42 16.19
C PRO A 144 8.49 10.70 15.60
N PHE A 145 7.78 9.65 15.18
CA PHE A 145 6.47 9.77 14.55
C PHE A 145 5.45 10.33 15.53
N THR A 146 4.74 11.39 15.14
CA THR A 146 3.63 11.92 15.93
C THR A 146 2.33 11.29 15.44
N VAL A 147 1.74 10.45 16.29
CA VAL A 147 0.43 9.84 16.10
C VAL A 147 -0.62 10.74 16.73
N ARG A 148 -1.71 11.01 16.00
CA ARG A 148 -2.81 11.85 16.48
C ARG A 148 -4.15 11.32 15.98
N ARG A 149 -5.12 11.15 16.88
CA ARG A 149 -6.52 10.91 16.48
C ARG A 149 -7.03 12.04 15.58
N LYS A 150 -7.68 11.65 14.48
CA LYS A 150 -8.45 12.53 13.61
C LYS A 150 -9.88 12.65 14.15
N GLU A 151 -10.37 13.88 14.22
CA GLU A 151 -11.74 14.24 14.63
C GLU A 151 -12.76 14.00 13.50
#